data_AF-A0AA47ET89-F1
#
_entry.id   AF-A0AA47ET89-F1
#
_cell.length_a   1.000
_cell.length_b   1.000
_cell.length_c   1.000
_cell.angle_alpha   90.00
_cell.angle_beta   90.00
_cell.angle_gamma   90.00
#
_symmetry.space_group_name_H-M   'P 1'
#
loop_
_entity.id
_entity.type
_entity.pdbx_description
1 polymer ?
#
loop_
_entity_poly.entity_id
_entity_poly.type
_entity_poly.pdbx_seq_one_letter_code
_entity_poly.pdbx_strand_id
1 'polypeptide(L)'
;MAKIRRFKRDSLQRRDIPRSQALLFRPSLGELAALNRGASRVSSLRGPRIPLSREQMAVTKVLHRVRDEFYLRSSNFKSSNKTRSGRGDVETHRVENAQREILRMRGQVLYDSDTDLISVAMEGRAHNCGELASLAKLYLEDEGFVARTIDFKADHSAVVIGADSGGLPADMTQWEPSIYICDPWTNIACRGNDYPDQFLAKMAKWQGQGKSIKIDNRGFVSPLDQQWVNDMLQGGKAAY
;
A
#
# COMPACT_ATOMS: atom_id res chain seq x y z
N MET A 1 -46.85 -23.68 9.46
CA MET A 1 -47.10 -22.87 10.67
C MET A 1 -46.58 -23.63 11.90
N ALA A 2 -45.42 -23.26 12.44
CA ALA A 2 -44.84 -23.88 13.62
C ALA A 2 -44.60 -22.81 14.72
N LYS A 3 -45.00 -23.16 15.95
CA LYS A 3 -45.21 -22.28 17.10
C LYS A 3 -43.90 -21.81 17.73
N ILE A 4 -43.87 -20.51 18.02
CA ILE A 4 -42.89 -19.80 18.87
C ILE A 4 -43.06 -20.24 20.33
N ARG A 5 -41.96 -20.56 21.01
CA ARG A 5 -41.87 -20.55 22.48
C ARG A 5 -40.64 -19.73 22.92
N ARG A 6 -40.91 -18.56 23.51
CA ARG A 6 -39.99 -17.79 24.34
C ARG A 6 -39.78 -18.50 25.68
N PHE A 7 -38.55 -18.56 26.16
CA PHE A 7 -38.26 -18.75 27.58
C PHE A 7 -37.29 -17.67 28.07
N LYS A 8 -37.56 -17.22 29.30
CA LYS A 8 -36.99 -16.05 29.98
C LYS A 8 -35.56 -16.28 30.45
N ARG A 9 -34.88 -15.14 30.63
CA ARG A 9 -33.61 -14.92 31.33
C ARG A 9 -33.63 -15.51 32.74
N ASP A 10 -32.49 -16.08 33.13
CA ASP A 10 -32.01 -16.01 34.52
C ASP A 10 -30.52 -15.64 34.55
N SER A 11 -30.24 -14.71 35.46
CA SER A 11 -28.97 -14.07 35.78
C SER A 11 -28.17 -14.90 36.77
N LEU A 12 -26.88 -15.15 36.49
CA LEU A 12 -25.92 -15.63 37.49
C LEU A 12 -24.62 -14.83 37.44
N GLN A 13 -24.54 -13.95 38.43
CA GLN A 13 -23.42 -13.61 39.30
C GLN A 13 -21.98 -13.60 38.75
N ARG A 14 -21.42 -12.40 38.88
CA ARG A 14 -20.01 -12.01 38.89
C ARG A 14 -19.16 -12.95 39.75
N ARG A 15 -18.01 -13.35 39.20
CA ARG A 15 -16.86 -13.77 40.00
C ARG A 15 -15.74 -12.77 39.77
N ASP A 16 -15.35 -12.15 40.88
CA ASP A 16 -14.23 -11.23 41.01
C ASP A 16 -12.90 -11.95 40.72
N ILE A 17 -12.03 -11.32 39.94
CA ILE A 17 -10.62 -11.70 39.78
C ILE A 17 -9.76 -10.50 40.23
N PRO A 18 -8.70 -10.71 41.02
CA PRO A 18 -8.05 -9.63 41.78
C PRO A 18 -7.22 -8.69 40.91
N ARG A 19 -7.22 -7.41 41.31
CA ARG A 19 -6.28 -6.37 40.86
C ARG A 19 -4.90 -6.61 41.47
N SER A 20 -3.90 -6.93 40.66
CA SER A 20 -2.49 -6.70 40.98
C SER A 20 -1.71 -6.27 39.73
N GLN A 21 -1.34 -4.99 39.76
CA GLN A 21 -0.18 -4.33 39.14
C GLN A 21 0.50 -5.02 37.95
N ALA A 22 0.19 -4.53 36.74
CA ALA A 22 1.11 -4.51 35.61
C ALA A 22 1.18 -3.07 35.08
N LEU A 23 1.93 -2.23 35.78
CA LEU A 23 2.43 -0.95 35.26
C LEU A 23 3.65 -1.26 34.39
N LEU A 24 3.46 -1.40 33.08
CA LEU A 24 4.57 -1.34 32.14
C LEU A 24 4.16 -0.52 30.90
N PHE A 25 4.68 0.71 30.89
CA PHE A 25 4.96 1.58 29.74
C PHE A 25 3.88 1.74 28.67
N ARG A 26 3.00 2.74 28.87
CA ARG A 26 2.36 3.46 27.77
C ARG A 26 3.12 4.78 27.57
N PRO A 27 3.88 4.97 26.48
CA PRO A 27 4.51 6.25 26.25
C PRO A 27 3.44 7.31 25.99
N SER A 28 3.64 8.49 26.58
CA SER A 28 2.74 9.62 26.40
C SER A 28 2.85 10.20 24.98
N LEU A 29 1.83 10.92 24.51
CA LEU A 29 1.87 11.67 23.25
C LEU A 29 3.06 12.65 23.17
N GLY A 30 3.66 13.03 24.31
CA GLY A 30 4.90 13.80 24.38
C GLY A 30 6.17 13.01 24.03
N GLU A 31 6.23 11.71 24.33
CA GLU A 31 7.40 10.84 24.05
C GLU A 31 7.50 10.45 22.57
N LEU A 32 6.36 10.27 21.89
CA LEU A 32 6.34 10.08 20.42
C LEU A 32 6.80 11.34 19.67
N ALA A 33 6.59 12.53 20.25
CA ALA A 33 7.05 13.79 19.68
C ALA A 33 8.54 14.09 19.99
N ALA A 34 9.16 13.38 20.94
CA ALA A 34 10.57 13.51 21.28
C ALA A 34 11.47 12.67 20.36
N LEU A 35 10.98 11.49 19.90
CA LEU A 35 11.63 10.70 18.83
C LEU A 35 11.81 11.50 17.53
N ASN A 36 10.95 12.49 17.29
CA ASN A 36 10.99 13.34 16.09
C ASN A 36 11.84 14.62 16.25
N ARG A 37 12.35 14.91 17.44
CA ARG A 37 13.10 16.15 17.74
C ARG A 37 14.58 15.95 18.08
N GLY A 38 15.04 14.69 18.21
CA GLY A 38 16.46 14.35 18.38
C GLY A 38 17.26 14.20 17.09
N ALA A 39 16.62 14.23 15.91
CA ALA A 39 17.28 13.97 14.62
C ALA A 39 18.05 15.18 14.03
N SER A 40 18.26 16.24 14.81
CA SER A 40 18.98 17.44 14.37
C SER A 40 20.25 17.64 15.21
N ARG A 41 21.27 16.84 14.88
CA ARG A 41 22.73 17.02 15.10
C ARG A 41 23.39 15.68 15.40
N VAL A 42 23.46 14.82 14.39
CA VAL A 42 24.56 13.86 14.27
C VAL A 42 25.32 14.23 13.01
N SER A 43 26.51 14.80 13.23
CA SER A 43 27.52 14.99 12.20
C SER A 43 27.85 13.62 11.59
N SER A 44 27.40 13.36 10.36
CA SER A 44 27.67 12.10 9.69
C SER A 44 29.06 12.15 9.06
N LEU A 45 30.04 11.56 9.74
CA LEU A 45 31.11 10.84 9.06
C LEU A 45 30.43 9.83 8.13
N ARG A 46 30.39 10.14 6.82
CA ARG A 46 29.85 9.21 5.83
C ARG A 46 30.83 8.05 5.73
N GLY A 47 30.52 6.96 6.43
CA GLY A 47 31.12 5.66 6.15
C GLY A 47 30.94 5.29 4.67
N PRO A 48 31.65 4.26 4.19
CA PRO A 48 31.59 3.85 2.78
C PRO A 48 30.14 3.62 2.37
N ARG A 49 29.67 4.35 1.38
CA ARG A 49 28.37 4.07 0.76
C ARG A 49 28.51 2.74 0.05
N ILE A 50 27.96 1.67 0.64
CA ILE A 50 27.82 0.39 -0.06
C ILE A 50 27.04 0.68 -1.35
N PRO A 51 27.59 0.37 -2.53
CA PRO A 51 26.87 0.57 -3.78
C PRO A 51 25.57 -0.20 -3.75
N LEU A 52 24.48 0.42 -4.20
CA LEU A 52 23.21 -0.27 -4.36
C LEU A 52 23.38 -1.39 -5.40
N SER A 53 22.70 -2.53 -5.19
CA SER A 53 22.69 -3.60 -6.19
C SER A 53 21.99 -3.15 -7.46
N ARG A 54 22.27 -3.84 -8.59
CA ARG A 54 21.64 -3.57 -9.89
C ARG A 54 20.11 -3.60 -9.78
N GLU A 55 19.58 -4.56 -9.04
CA GLU A 55 18.15 -4.77 -8.77
C GLU A 55 17.55 -3.57 -8.01
N GLN A 56 18.20 -3.16 -6.92
CA GLN A 56 17.75 -2.02 -6.12
C GLN A 56 17.76 -0.72 -6.94
N MET A 57 18.79 -0.53 -7.76
CA MET A 57 18.87 0.61 -8.69
C MET A 57 17.73 0.57 -9.71
N ALA A 58 17.43 -0.60 -10.28
CA ALA A 58 16.37 -0.78 -11.28
C ALA A 58 14.98 -0.49 -10.70
N VAL A 59 14.60 -1.11 -9.57
CA VAL A 59 13.28 -0.84 -8.96
C VAL A 59 13.13 0.61 -8.53
N THR A 60 14.20 1.26 -8.07
CA THR A 60 14.18 2.68 -7.71
C THR A 60 14.06 3.58 -8.94
N LYS A 61 14.79 3.28 -10.02
CA LYS A 61 14.72 4.00 -11.29
C LYS A 61 13.31 3.91 -11.89
N VAL A 62 12.77 2.70 -12.00
CA VAL A 62 11.43 2.46 -12.55
C VAL A 62 10.35 3.11 -11.68
N LEU A 63 10.47 3.02 -10.35
CA LEU A 63 9.55 3.70 -9.44
C LEU A 63 9.44 5.20 -9.76
N HIS A 64 10.57 5.89 -9.90
CA HIS A 64 10.58 7.32 -10.21
C HIS A 64 10.01 7.58 -11.60
N ARG A 65 10.43 6.82 -12.61
CA ARG A 65 9.93 6.95 -13.97
C ARG A 65 8.40 6.86 -14.04
N VAL A 66 7.82 5.78 -13.51
CA VAL A 66 6.36 5.57 -13.53
C VAL A 66 5.64 6.71 -12.81
N ARG A 67 6.18 7.16 -11.67
CA ARG A 67 5.54 8.20 -10.89
C ARG A 67 5.62 9.56 -11.57
N ASP A 68 6.74 9.90 -12.18
CA ASP A 68 6.95 11.20 -12.83
C ASP A 68 6.12 11.29 -14.12
N GLU A 69 6.13 10.24 -14.94
CA GLU A 69 5.42 10.20 -16.22
C GLU A 69 3.90 10.09 -16.05
N PHE A 70 3.42 9.28 -15.09
CA PHE A 70 1.99 8.94 -15.00
C PHE A 70 1.30 9.48 -13.75
N TYR A 71 1.91 9.43 -12.57
CA TYR A 71 1.21 9.75 -11.30
C TYR A 71 1.32 11.21 -10.85
N LEU A 72 2.43 11.87 -11.18
CA LEU A 72 2.76 13.23 -10.75
C LEU A 72 2.56 14.26 -11.88
N ARG A 73 2.38 13.81 -13.11
CA ARG A 73 2.02 14.66 -14.26
C ARG A 73 0.86 15.58 -13.90
N SER A 74 0.99 16.87 -14.21
CA SER A 74 0.06 17.92 -13.77
C SER A 74 -1.40 17.71 -14.23
N SER A 75 -1.60 17.04 -15.37
CA SER A 75 -2.92 16.72 -15.90
C SER A 75 -3.60 15.49 -15.27
N ASN A 76 -2.89 14.77 -14.38
CA ASN A 76 -3.35 13.51 -13.80
C ASN A 76 -4.12 13.76 -12.48
N PHE A 77 -5.28 13.12 -12.35
CA PHE A 77 -6.15 13.17 -11.18
C PHE A 77 -5.66 12.31 -10.01
N LYS A 78 -4.52 11.63 -10.15
CA LYS A 78 -3.93 10.67 -9.21
C LYS A 78 -4.79 9.42 -9.06
N SER A 79 -4.90 8.90 -7.84
CA SER A 79 -5.65 7.69 -7.53
C SER A 79 -7.05 8.01 -7.01
N SER A 80 -8.04 7.21 -7.37
CA SER A 80 -9.41 7.33 -6.85
C SER A 80 -9.56 6.67 -5.47
N ASN A 81 -8.70 5.69 -5.15
CA ASN A 81 -8.72 4.95 -3.88
C ASN A 81 -7.94 5.63 -2.73
N LYS A 82 -7.58 6.91 -2.88
CA LYS A 82 -6.87 7.69 -1.84
C LYS A 82 -7.37 9.13 -1.86
N THR A 83 -7.67 9.66 -0.68
CA THR A 83 -8.16 11.05 -0.49
C THR A 83 -7.36 11.76 0.59
N ARG A 84 -7.51 13.09 0.69
CA ARG A 84 -6.90 13.92 1.73
C ARG A 84 -7.92 14.89 2.33
N SER A 85 -8.08 14.84 3.65
CA SER A 85 -8.93 15.77 4.40
C SER A 85 -8.41 17.21 4.34
N GLY A 86 -9.29 18.17 4.62
CA GLY A 86 -8.95 19.60 4.65
C GLY A 86 -8.78 20.27 3.29
N ARG A 87 -9.20 19.60 2.20
CA ARG A 87 -9.17 20.15 0.83
C ARG A 87 -10.55 20.46 0.23
N GLY A 88 -11.62 20.15 0.97
CA GLY A 88 -13.01 20.40 0.57
C GLY A 88 -13.35 19.83 -0.81
N ASP A 89 -14.18 20.56 -1.54
CA ASP A 89 -14.73 20.14 -2.83
C ASP A 89 -13.65 19.86 -3.88
N VAL A 90 -12.51 20.55 -3.84
CA VAL A 90 -11.42 20.33 -4.80
C VAL A 90 -10.93 18.88 -4.75
N GLU A 91 -10.80 18.31 -3.56
CA GLU A 91 -10.38 16.91 -3.42
C GLU A 91 -11.50 15.94 -3.78
N THR A 92 -12.75 16.26 -3.43
CA THR A 92 -13.92 15.47 -3.83
C THR A 92 -13.99 15.34 -5.35
N HIS A 93 -13.96 16.46 -6.07
CA HIS A 93 -13.97 16.48 -7.53
C HIS A 93 -12.76 15.77 -8.13
N ARG A 94 -11.56 15.89 -7.53
CA ARG A 94 -10.38 15.14 -7.97
C ARG A 94 -10.61 13.63 -7.87
N VAL A 95 -11.13 13.15 -6.74
CA VAL A 95 -11.40 11.73 -6.50
C VAL A 95 -12.47 11.22 -7.47
N GLU A 96 -13.54 11.98 -7.70
CA GLU A 96 -14.60 11.63 -8.66
C GLU A 96 -14.09 11.59 -10.11
N ASN A 97 -13.28 12.58 -10.52
CA ASN A 97 -12.63 12.59 -11.82
C ASN A 97 -11.68 11.41 -11.99
N ALA A 98 -10.89 11.10 -10.95
CA ALA A 98 -10.03 9.92 -10.94
C ALA A 98 -10.87 8.64 -11.09
N GLN A 99 -11.99 8.53 -10.38
CA GLN A 99 -12.86 7.35 -10.45
C GLN A 99 -13.46 7.18 -11.85
N ARG A 100 -13.96 8.26 -12.46
CA ARG A 100 -14.50 8.22 -13.83
C ARG A 100 -13.45 7.78 -14.83
N GLU A 101 -12.23 8.29 -14.70
CA GLU A 101 -11.13 7.93 -15.59
C GLU A 101 -10.69 6.47 -15.42
N ILE A 102 -10.57 5.98 -14.17
CA ILE A 102 -10.28 4.56 -13.90
C ILE A 102 -11.36 3.65 -14.50
N LEU A 103 -12.64 4.00 -14.33
CA LEU A 103 -13.75 3.23 -14.89
C LEU A 103 -13.76 3.27 -16.42
N ARG A 104 -13.45 4.41 -17.04
CA ARG A 104 -13.29 4.53 -18.50
C ARG A 104 -12.19 3.58 -18.98
N MET A 105 -11.02 3.66 -18.37
CA MET A 105 -9.87 2.84 -18.72
C MET A 105 -10.16 1.34 -18.59
N ARG A 106 -10.62 0.90 -17.42
CA ARG A 106 -10.94 -0.52 -17.18
C ARG A 106 -12.10 -1.00 -18.05
N GLY A 107 -13.07 -0.14 -18.35
CA GLY A 107 -14.17 -0.43 -19.26
C GLY A 107 -13.68 -0.67 -20.68
N GLN A 108 -12.75 0.13 -21.20
CA GLN A 108 -12.18 -0.09 -22.53
C GLN A 108 -11.53 -1.47 -22.64
N VAL A 109 -10.64 -1.81 -21.71
CA VAL A 109 -9.97 -3.12 -21.68
C VAL A 109 -10.98 -4.28 -21.57
N LEU A 110 -12.09 -4.09 -20.86
CA LEU A 110 -13.09 -5.14 -20.67
C LEU A 110 -13.97 -5.37 -21.90
N TYR A 111 -14.30 -4.31 -22.64
CA TYR A 111 -15.28 -4.37 -23.74
C TYR A 111 -14.66 -4.34 -25.14
N ASP A 112 -13.37 -4.05 -25.25
CA ASP A 112 -12.61 -4.06 -26.51
C ASP A 112 -11.42 -5.03 -26.41
N SER A 113 -11.53 -6.15 -27.12
CA SER A 113 -10.51 -7.21 -27.11
C SER A 113 -9.18 -6.80 -27.73
N ASP A 114 -9.18 -5.76 -28.57
CA ASP A 114 -7.98 -5.28 -29.25
C ASP A 114 -7.22 -4.25 -28.40
N THR A 115 -7.83 -3.79 -27.30
CA THR A 115 -7.26 -2.81 -26.38
C THR A 115 -6.47 -3.50 -25.26
N ASP A 116 -5.16 -3.25 -25.20
CA ASP A 116 -4.31 -3.75 -24.12
C ASP A 116 -4.29 -2.80 -22.90
N LEU A 117 -4.12 -3.38 -21.71
CA LEU A 117 -4.10 -2.66 -20.43
C LEU A 117 -2.99 -1.60 -20.34
N ILE A 118 -1.83 -1.86 -20.96
CA ILE A 118 -0.67 -0.98 -20.86
C ILE A 118 -0.92 0.30 -21.65
N SER A 119 -1.40 0.20 -22.88
CA SER A 119 -1.73 1.35 -23.73
C SER A 119 -2.75 2.26 -23.06
N VAL A 120 -3.83 1.68 -22.51
CA VAL A 120 -4.84 2.45 -21.79
C VAL A 120 -4.25 3.11 -20.54
N ALA A 121 -3.41 2.40 -19.78
CA ALA A 121 -2.75 2.96 -18.62
C ALA A 121 -1.79 4.10 -19.01
N MET A 122 -1.08 4.02 -20.13
CA MET A 122 -0.18 5.09 -20.57
C MET A 122 -0.93 6.38 -20.93
N GLU A 123 -2.10 6.26 -21.56
CA GLU A 123 -2.93 7.39 -21.96
C GLU A 123 -3.78 7.96 -20.81
N GLY A 124 -3.94 7.16 -19.75
CA GLY A 124 -4.76 7.45 -18.58
C GLY A 124 -4.42 8.75 -17.85
N ARG A 125 -5.47 9.41 -17.36
CA ARG A 125 -5.36 10.58 -16.49
C ARG A 125 -5.59 10.29 -15.01
N ALA A 126 -5.64 9.02 -14.61
CA ALA A 126 -5.74 8.59 -13.22
C ALA A 126 -5.25 7.16 -13.10
N HIS A 127 -4.69 6.77 -11.96
CA HIS A 127 -4.14 5.42 -11.78
C HIS A 127 -4.29 4.94 -10.34
N ASN A 128 -4.77 3.71 -10.17
CA ASN A 128 -4.72 2.99 -8.90
C ASN A 128 -3.52 2.03 -8.90
N CYS A 129 -3.42 1.18 -7.88
CA CYS A 129 -2.31 0.23 -7.72
C CYS A 129 -2.12 -0.67 -8.94
N GLY A 130 -3.19 -1.25 -9.48
CA GLY A 130 -3.14 -2.15 -10.64
C GLY A 130 -2.51 -1.51 -11.88
N GLU A 131 -3.01 -0.35 -12.33
CA GLU A 131 -2.48 0.30 -13.54
C GLU A 131 -1.01 0.74 -13.35
N LEU A 132 -0.66 1.23 -12.14
CA LEU A 132 0.72 1.59 -11.82
C LEU A 132 1.65 0.38 -11.77
N ALA A 133 1.17 -0.77 -11.27
CA ALA A 133 1.93 -2.01 -11.25
C ALA A 133 2.17 -2.51 -12.68
N SER A 134 1.17 -2.50 -13.55
CA SER A 134 1.34 -2.90 -14.96
C SER A 134 2.41 -2.05 -15.67
N LEU A 135 2.38 -0.72 -15.49
CA LEU A 135 3.40 0.18 -16.05
C LEU A 135 4.80 -0.07 -15.46
N ALA A 136 4.89 -0.34 -14.16
CA ALA A 136 6.17 -0.68 -13.53
C ALA A 136 6.72 -2.03 -14.00
N LYS A 137 5.86 -3.01 -14.26
CA LYS A 137 6.24 -4.33 -14.78
C LYS A 137 6.87 -4.18 -16.16
N LEU A 138 6.19 -3.49 -17.08
CA LEU A 138 6.70 -3.18 -18.42
C LEU A 138 8.12 -2.59 -18.35
N TYR A 139 8.31 -1.53 -17.56
CA TYR A 139 9.61 -0.87 -17.51
C TYR A 139 10.69 -1.68 -16.80
N LEU A 140 10.35 -2.59 -15.88
CA LEU A 140 11.34 -3.51 -15.31
C LEU A 140 11.75 -4.58 -16.34
N GLU A 141 10.82 -5.04 -17.17
CA GLU A 141 11.09 -5.94 -18.30
C GLU A 141 11.98 -5.27 -19.35
N ASP A 142 11.75 -3.98 -19.66
CA ASP A 142 12.62 -3.18 -20.53
C ASP A 142 14.06 -3.03 -19.97
N GLU A 143 14.23 -3.03 -18.63
CA GLU A 143 15.55 -3.06 -17.99
C GLU A 143 16.18 -4.47 -17.99
N GLY A 144 15.52 -5.46 -18.59
CA GLY A 144 16.00 -6.83 -18.75
C GLY A 144 15.78 -7.71 -17.52
N PHE A 145 14.79 -7.40 -16.68
CA PHE A 145 14.41 -8.25 -15.54
C PHE A 145 13.18 -9.08 -15.85
N VAL A 146 13.10 -10.28 -15.28
CA VAL A 146 11.84 -11.00 -15.17
C VAL A 146 11.04 -10.36 -14.04
N ALA A 147 10.04 -9.55 -14.40
CA ALA A 147 9.16 -8.87 -13.47
C ALA A 147 7.81 -9.58 -13.37
N ARG A 148 7.24 -9.60 -12.17
CA ARG A 148 5.94 -10.21 -11.90
C ARG A 148 5.07 -9.24 -11.13
N THR A 149 3.79 -9.18 -11.49
CA THR A 149 2.83 -8.46 -10.65
C THR A 149 2.61 -9.30 -9.40
N ILE A 150 2.56 -8.64 -8.25
CA ILE A 150 2.23 -9.28 -6.98
C ILE A 150 0.89 -8.74 -6.49
N ASP A 151 -0.02 -9.64 -6.15
CA ASP A 151 -1.26 -9.31 -5.48
C ASP A 151 -1.16 -9.61 -3.99
N PHE A 152 -1.55 -8.62 -3.20
CA PHE A 152 -1.76 -8.74 -1.77
C PHE A 152 -3.24 -9.02 -1.52
N LYS A 153 -3.53 -9.79 -0.47
CA LYS A 153 -4.92 -10.05 -0.03
C LYS A 153 -5.77 -8.79 0.11
N ALA A 154 -5.15 -7.65 0.39
CA ALA A 154 -5.82 -6.38 0.66
C ALA A 154 -6.33 -5.63 -0.59
N ASP A 155 -6.54 -6.24 -1.76
CA ASP A 155 -6.86 -5.52 -3.02
C ASP A 155 -5.80 -4.45 -3.36
N HIS A 156 -4.53 -4.83 -3.16
CA HIS A 156 -3.38 -4.02 -3.54
C HIS A 156 -2.46 -4.84 -4.44
N SER A 157 -1.89 -4.17 -5.44
CA SER A 157 -0.95 -4.79 -6.36
C SER A 157 0.32 -3.94 -6.46
N ALA A 158 1.45 -4.62 -6.61
CA ALA A 158 2.76 -4.01 -6.88
C ALA A 158 3.52 -4.88 -7.89
N VAL A 159 4.81 -4.62 -8.08
CA VAL A 159 5.68 -5.46 -8.93
C VAL A 159 6.85 -5.98 -8.12
N VAL A 160 7.24 -7.22 -8.38
CA VAL A 160 8.45 -7.84 -7.87
C VAL A 160 9.39 -8.29 -8.97
N ILE A 161 10.69 -8.30 -8.68
CA ILE A 161 11.71 -9.01 -9.44
C ILE A 161 12.42 -10.01 -8.53
N GLY A 162 12.94 -11.09 -9.10
CA GLY A 162 13.66 -12.14 -8.36
C GLY A 162 12.79 -13.16 -7.63
N ALA A 163 11.46 -13.02 -7.68
CA ALA A 163 10.50 -14.00 -7.17
C ALA A 163 9.94 -14.84 -8.31
N ASP A 164 9.76 -16.15 -8.12
CA ASP A 164 9.05 -17.03 -9.06
C ASP A 164 7.54 -16.80 -9.06
N SER A 165 6.84 -17.33 -10.08
CA SER A 165 5.38 -17.29 -10.14
C SER A 165 4.77 -18.23 -9.10
N GLY A 166 3.70 -17.79 -8.44
CA GLY A 166 2.97 -18.58 -7.45
C GLY A 166 2.88 -17.89 -6.10
N GLY A 167 2.53 -18.67 -5.08
CA GLY A 167 2.40 -18.19 -3.71
C GLY A 167 3.75 -17.87 -3.08
N LEU A 168 3.83 -16.73 -2.40
CA LEU A 168 4.97 -16.34 -1.58
C LEU A 168 4.61 -16.46 -0.09
N PRO A 169 5.59 -16.65 0.81
CA PRO A 169 5.34 -16.60 2.25
C PRO A 169 4.59 -15.33 2.64
N ALA A 170 3.59 -15.47 3.49
CA ALA A 170 2.80 -14.32 3.95
C ALA A 170 3.67 -13.32 4.71
N ASP A 171 4.58 -13.82 5.55
CA ASP A 171 5.60 -13.05 6.24
C ASP A 171 6.75 -12.71 5.29
N MET A 172 6.83 -11.44 4.89
CA MET A 172 7.81 -10.95 3.92
C MET A 172 9.24 -10.96 4.46
N THR A 173 9.43 -11.04 5.78
CA THR A 173 10.77 -11.15 6.37
C THR A 173 11.45 -12.49 6.02
N GLN A 174 10.66 -13.48 5.59
CA GLN A 174 11.11 -14.80 5.14
C GLN A 174 11.39 -14.87 3.64
N TRP A 175 11.22 -13.76 2.91
CA TRP A 175 11.46 -13.74 1.48
C TRP A 175 12.94 -13.81 1.15
N GLU A 176 13.26 -14.43 0.03
CA GLU A 176 14.61 -14.52 -0.48
C GLU A 176 15.24 -13.12 -0.63
N PRO A 177 16.52 -12.93 -0.24
CA PRO A 177 17.19 -11.62 -0.33
C PRO A 177 17.29 -11.05 -1.75
N SER A 178 17.11 -11.88 -2.76
CA SER A 178 17.07 -11.52 -4.19
C SER A 178 15.73 -10.92 -4.63
N ILE A 179 14.70 -10.94 -3.79
CA ILE A 179 13.39 -10.39 -4.13
C ILE A 179 13.36 -8.89 -3.84
N TYR A 180 13.02 -8.10 -4.86
CA TYR A 180 12.85 -6.65 -4.75
C TYR A 180 11.45 -6.25 -5.18
N ILE A 181 10.91 -5.22 -4.55
CA ILE A 181 9.58 -4.67 -4.80
C ILE A 181 9.68 -3.28 -5.40
N CYS A 182 8.83 -3.01 -6.39
CA CYS A 182 8.51 -1.68 -6.90
C CYS A 182 7.01 -1.43 -6.71
N ASP A 183 6.65 -0.50 -5.82
CA ASP A 183 5.28 -0.04 -5.59
C ASP A 183 5.16 1.48 -5.84
N PRO A 184 4.72 1.86 -7.06
CA PRO A 184 4.52 3.26 -7.40
C PRO A 184 3.37 3.94 -6.65
N TRP A 185 2.37 3.20 -6.17
CA TRP A 185 1.21 3.78 -5.47
C TRP A 185 1.57 4.22 -4.05
N THR A 186 2.33 3.41 -3.32
CA THR A 186 2.89 3.79 -2.00
C THR A 186 4.17 4.62 -2.10
N ASN A 187 4.82 4.66 -3.28
CA ASN A 187 6.15 5.24 -3.47
C ASN A 187 7.19 4.52 -2.60
N ILE A 188 7.33 3.21 -2.82
CA ILE A 188 8.28 2.33 -2.15
C ILE A 188 9.00 1.51 -3.20
N ALA A 189 10.32 1.45 -3.11
CA ALA A 189 11.17 0.56 -3.90
C ALA A 189 12.28 0.03 -2.99
N CYS A 190 12.28 -1.26 -2.70
CA CYS A 190 13.15 -1.85 -1.68
C CYS A 190 13.29 -3.36 -1.86
N ARG A 191 14.11 -3.99 -1.03
CA ARG A 191 14.07 -5.45 -0.86
C ARG A 191 12.72 -5.88 -0.30
N GLY A 192 12.29 -7.10 -0.63
CA GLY A 192 11.02 -7.64 -0.17
C GLY A 192 10.91 -7.69 1.35
N ASN A 193 11.98 -8.11 2.03
CA ASN A 193 12.03 -8.19 3.48
C ASN A 193 12.00 -6.82 4.21
N ASP A 194 12.41 -5.75 3.55
CA ASP A 194 12.34 -4.38 4.09
C ASP A 194 10.96 -3.72 3.89
N TYR A 195 10.11 -4.31 3.04
CA TYR A 195 8.84 -3.70 2.65
C TYR A 195 7.85 -3.51 3.81
N PRO A 196 7.68 -4.45 4.77
CA PRO A 196 6.75 -4.26 5.88
C PRO A 196 7.00 -2.96 6.67
N ASP A 197 8.26 -2.70 7.03
CA ASP A 197 8.65 -1.51 7.79
C ASP A 197 8.45 -0.22 6.98
N GLN A 198 8.85 -0.23 5.70
CA GLN A 198 8.65 0.92 4.82
C GLN A 198 7.17 1.20 4.55
N PHE A 199 6.36 0.16 4.43
CA PHE A 199 4.92 0.25 4.25
C PHE A 199 4.25 0.88 5.48
N LEU A 200 4.56 0.38 6.70
CA LEU A 200 4.05 0.94 7.95
C LEU A 200 4.45 2.42 8.11
N ALA A 201 5.72 2.74 7.86
CA ALA A 201 6.20 4.12 7.90
C ALA A 201 5.46 5.02 6.89
N LYS A 202 5.14 4.50 5.69
CA LYS A 202 4.35 5.21 4.68
C LYS A 202 2.92 5.46 5.13
N MET A 203 2.26 4.44 5.68
CA MET A 203 0.88 4.54 6.16
C MET A 203 0.77 5.54 7.31
N ALA A 204 1.69 5.47 8.29
CA ALA A 204 1.77 6.44 9.38
C ALA A 204 1.96 7.87 8.86
N LYS A 205 2.86 8.07 7.88
CA LYS A 205 3.04 9.37 7.21
C LYS A 205 1.76 9.84 6.51
N TRP A 206 1.04 8.95 5.84
CA TRP A 206 -0.22 9.30 5.17
C TRP A 206 -1.31 9.68 6.15
N GLN A 207 -1.46 8.95 7.25
CA GLN A 207 -2.42 9.29 8.31
C GLN A 207 -2.09 10.66 8.92
N GLY A 208 -0.83 10.92 9.25
CA GLY A 208 -0.39 12.24 9.74
C GLY A 208 -0.60 13.39 8.75
N GLN A 209 -0.75 13.09 7.45
CA GLN A 209 -1.08 14.07 6.41
C GLN A 209 -2.59 14.22 6.16
N GLY A 210 -3.42 13.56 6.97
CA GLY A 210 -4.88 13.56 6.82
C GLY A 210 -5.36 12.73 5.63
N LYS A 211 -4.59 11.76 5.16
CA LYS A 211 -5.00 10.90 4.05
C LYS A 211 -5.80 9.70 4.52
N SER A 212 -6.71 9.26 3.68
CA SER A 212 -7.50 8.04 3.87
C SER A 212 -7.45 7.20 2.60
N ILE A 213 -7.61 5.90 2.76
CA ILE A 213 -7.59 4.91 1.68
C ILE A 213 -8.96 4.27 1.55
N LYS A 214 -9.42 4.04 0.32
CA LYS A 214 -10.69 3.36 0.08
C LYS A 214 -10.44 1.86 0.04
N ILE A 215 -11.15 1.12 0.88
CA ILE A 215 -11.08 -0.34 0.93
C ILE A 215 -12.49 -0.89 0.75
N ASP A 216 -12.70 -1.57 -0.37
CA ASP A 216 -13.96 -2.21 -0.73
C ASP A 216 -15.19 -1.33 -0.44
N ASN A 217 -16.21 -1.94 0.15
CA ASN A 217 -17.48 -1.33 0.52
C ASN A 217 -17.42 -0.60 1.88
N ARG A 218 -16.27 -0.57 2.56
CA ARG A 218 -16.12 0.11 3.87
C ARG A 218 -15.96 1.63 3.74
N GLY A 219 -15.77 2.12 2.51
CA GLY A 219 -15.49 3.53 2.26
C GLY A 219 -14.04 3.90 2.55
N PHE A 220 -13.79 5.19 2.79
CA PHE A 220 -12.45 5.69 3.11
C PHE A 220 -12.13 5.45 4.60
N VAL A 221 -11.08 4.68 4.86
CA VAL A 221 -10.60 4.35 6.21
C VAL A 221 -9.20 4.93 6.47
N SER A 222 -8.75 4.82 7.72
CA SER A 222 -7.38 5.16 8.09
C SER A 222 -6.36 4.31 7.31
N PRO A 223 -5.23 4.87 6.86
CA PRO A 223 -4.12 4.09 6.33
C PRO A 223 -3.53 3.09 7.34
N LEU A 224 -3.75 3.31 8.65
CA LEU A 224 -3.43 2.36 9.74
C LEU A 224 -4.66 1.58 10.23
N ASP A 225 -5.69 1.41 9.40
CA ASP A 225 -6.78 0.47 9.70
C ASP A 225 -6.19 -0.93 9.96
N GLN A 226 -6.55 -1.56 11.08
CA GLN A 226 -5.90 -2.80 11.50
C GLN A 226 -6.14 -3.95 10.51
N GLN A 227 -7.36 -4.03 9.97
CA GLN A 227 -7.70 -5.07 8.99
C GLN A 227 -6.87 -4.90 7.72
N TRP A 228 -6.80 -3.67 7.20
CA TRP A 228 -5.96 -3.32 6.05
C TRP A 228 -4.49 -3.71 6.25
N VAL A 229 -3.89 -3.27 7.36
CA VAL A 229 -2.48 -3.54 7.66
C VAL A 229 -2.23 -5.04 7.80
N ASN A 230 -3.14 -5.76 8.46
CA ASN A 230 -3.02 -7.22 8.59
C ASN A 230 -3.14 -7.93 7.24
N ASP A 231 -4.09 -7.54 6.39
CA ASP A 231 -4.23 -8.15 5.06
C ASP A 231 -3.02 -7.85 4.16
N MET A 232 -2.40 -6.68 4.29
CA MET A 232 -1.17 -6.34 3.58
C MET A 232 0.03 -7.14 4.08
N LEU A 233 0.26 -7.16 5.39
CA LEU A 233 1.52 -7.69 5.95
C LEU A 233 1.46 -9.18 6.27
N GLN A 234 0.30 -9.70 6.65
CA GLN A 234 0.10 -11.09 7.09
C GLN A 234 -0.82 -11.88 6.15
N GLY A 235 -1.47 -11.22 5.19
CA GLY A 235 -2.27 -11.89 4.17
C GLY A 235 -1.40 -12.65 3.16
N GLY A 236 -2.02 -13.63 2.50
CA GLY A 236 -1.41 -14.35 1.39
C GLY A 236 -0.99 -13.41 0.25
N LYS A 237 0.06 -13.81 -0.47
CA LYS A 237 0.69 -13.03 -1.53
C LYS A 237 0.98 -13.95 -2.70
N ALA A 238 0.68 -13.51 -3.91
CA ALA A 238 0.91 -14.31 -5.12
C ALA A 238 1.53 -13.45 -6.22
N ALA A 239 2.58 -13.97 -6.85
CA ALA A 239 3.25 -13.32 -7.98
C ALA A 239 2.91 -14.02 -9.30
N TYR A 240 2.70 -13.24 -10.38
CA TYR A 240 2.37 -13.74 -11.72
C TYR A 240 2.93 -12.87 -12.87
#